data_AF-A0A0D3BZV1-F1
#
_entry.id   AF-A0A0D3BZV1-F1
#
_cell.length_a   1.000
_cell.length_b   1.000
_cell.length_c   1.000
_cell.angle_alpha   90.00
_cell.angle_beta   90.00
_cell.angle_gamma   90.00
#
_symmetry.space_group_name_H-M   'P 1'
#
loop_
_entity.id
_entity.type
_entity.pdbx_description
1 polymer ?
#
loop_
_entity_poly.entity_id
_entity_poly.type
_entity_poly.pdbx_seq_one_letter_code
_entity_poly.pdbx_strand_id
1 'polypeptide(L)'
;MSDSVYKWCCLAWLLQIIHDAIEQVKGIYVVIADHGNAEDMVKRDKARKAALDKEGKLQILASHTLKPVPMEVHGLANVAATVMNIHGYVVPSEYEPTLIEVVE
;
A
#
# COMPACT_ATOMS: atom_id res chain seq x y z
N MET A 1 6.64 -18.69 -13.64
CA MET A 1 6.10 -17.61 -12.77
C MET A 1 7.27 -16.74 -12.35
N SER A 2 7.23 -15.43 -12.59
CA SER A 2 8.32 -14.52 -12.18
C SER A 2 8.31 -14.31 -10.66
N ASP A 3 9.48 -14.03 -10.07
CA ASP A 3 9.67 -13.85 -8.61
C ASP A 3 8.71 -12.84 -7.96
N SER A 4 8.22 -11.86 -8.73
CA SER A 4 7.24 -10.87 -8.25
C SER A 4 5.89 -11.52 -7.91
N VAL A 5 5.41 -12.46 -8.73
CA VAL A 5 4.13 -13.16 -8.48
C VAL A 5 4.19 -13.97 -7.17
N TYR A 6 5.33 -14.61 -6.89
CA TYR A 6 5.52 -15.36 -5.65
C TYR A 6 5.53 -14.45 -4.42
N LYS A 7 6.17 -13.27 -4.49
CA LYS A 7 6.18 -12.31 -3.38
C LYS A 7 4.78 -11.82 -3.04
N TRP A 8 3.95 -11.54 -4.05
CA TRP A 8 2.56 -11.17 -3.85
C TRP A 8 1.72 -12.30 -3.22
N CYS A 9 1.94 -13.55 -3.66
CA CYS A 9 1.27 -14.70 -3.06
C CYS A 9 1.66 -14.89 -1.58
N CYS A 10 2.94 -14.71 -1.22
CA CYS A 10 3.39 -14.79 0.16
C CYS A 10 2.77 -13.69 1.04
N LEU A 11 2.71 -12.45 0.53
CA LEU A 11 2.08 -11.34 1.25
C LEU A 11 0.58 -11.60 1.46
N ALA A 12 -0.14 -12.02 0.42
CA ALA A 12 -1.56 -12.33 0.52
C ALA A 12 -1.84 -13.45 1.53
N TRP A 13 -1.01 -14.50 1.53
CA TRP A 13 -1.13 -15.60 2.48
C TRP A 13 -0.84 -15.16 3.92
N LEU A 14 0.20 -14.35 4.14
CA LEU A 14 0.51 -13.80 5.45
C LEU A 14 -0.60 -12.88 5.97
N LEU A 15 -1.16 -12.03 5.11
CA LEU A 15 -2.27 -11.15 5.47
C LEU A 15 -3.50 -11.96 5.90
N GLN A 16 -3.79 -13.09 5.25
CA GLN A 16 -4.87 -13.97 5.67
C GLN A 16 -4.63 -14.54 7.08
N ILE A 17 -3.41 -14.98 7.37
CA ILE A 17 -3.07 -15.51 8.71
C ILE A 17 -3.26 -14.44 9.79
N ILE A 18 -2.80 -13.21 9.52
CA ILE A 18 -2.92 -12.09 10.46
C ILE A 18 -4.39 -11.71 10.64
N HIS A 19 -5.15 -11.64 9.55
CA HIS A 19 -6.59 -11.37 9.57
C HIS A 19 -7.33 -12.35 10.49
N ASP A 20 -7.12 -13.65 10.29
CA ASP A 20 -7.80 -14.70 11.06
C ASP A 20 -7.43 -14.64 12.56
N ALA A 21 -6.21 -14.23 12.89
CA ALA A 21 -5.79 -14.04 14.28
C ALA A 21 -6.45 -12.81 14.92
N ILE A 22 -6.62 -11.73 14.18
CA ILE A 22 -7.23 -10.48 14.66
C ILE A 22 -8.75 -10.65 14.83
N GLU A 23 -9.41 -11.39 13.93
CA GLU A 23 -10.82 -11.73 14.07
C GLU A 23 -11.12 -12.51 15.35
N GLN A 24 -10.25 -13.45 15.75
CA GLN A 24 -10.41 -14.23 16.99
C GLN A 24 -10.48 -13.36 18.24
N VAL A 25 -9.80 -12.21 18.24
CA VAL A 25 -9.79 -11.24 19.34
C VAL A 25 -10.73 -10.06 19.11
N LYS A 26 -11.52 -10.08 18.02
CA LYS A 26 -12.40 -8.98 17.59
C LYS A 26 -11.67 -7.64 17.48
N GLY A 27 -10.41 -7.70 17.03
CA GLY A 27 -9.58 -6.52 16.85
C GLY A 27 -9.87 -5.80 15.54
N ILE A 28 -9.20 -4.66 15.36
CA ILE A 28 -9.21 -3.89 14.11
C ILE A 28 -7.77 -3.91 13.56
N TYR A 29 -7.63 -4.01 12.25
CA TYR A 29 -6.33 -3.95 11.58
C TYR A 29 -6.37 -2.95 10.43
N VAL A 30 -5.24 -2.31 10.17
CA VAL A 30 -5.06 -1.31 9.11
C VAL A 30 -3.93 -1.80 8.21
N VAL A 31 -4.21 -1.96 6.92
CA VAL A 31 -3.23 -2.37 5.90
C VAL A 31 -2.95 -1.19 4.99
N ILE A 32 -1.69 -0.80 4.90
CA ILE A 32 -1.20 0.27 4.02
C ILE A 32 0.08 -0.18 3.30
N ALA A 33 0.54 0.62 2.34
CA ALA A 33 1.89 0.56 1.81
C ALA A 33 2.56 1.94 1.98
N ASP A 34 3.88 1.97 2.08
CA ASP A 34 4.68 3.21 2.17
C ASP A 34 4.99 3.80 0.79
N HIS A 35 5.11 2.96 -0.23
CA HIS A 35 5.28 3.40 -1.61
C HIS A 35 4.86 2.31 -2.62
N GLY A 36 4.70 2.70 -3.88
CA GLY A 36 4.54 1.77 -5.00
C GLY A 36 5.87 1.14 -5.43
N ASN A 37 5.79 -0.07 -5.97
CA ASN A 37 6.88 -0.78 -6.65
C ASN A 37 6.28 -1.88 -7.54
N ALA A 38 5.73 -2.91 -6.91
CA ALA A 38 5.46 -4.17 -7.59
C ALA A 38 4.22 -4.16 -8.50
N GLU A 39 3.47 -3.06 -8.51
CA GLU A 39 2.35 -2.78 -9.41
C GLU A 39 2.77 -2.20 -10.79
N ASP A 40 4.05 -1.85 -10.99
CA ASP A 40 4.59 -1.54 -12.33
C ASP A 40 6.06 -1.96 -12.43
N MET A 41 6.30 -3.14 -13.03
CA MET A 41 7.65 -3.71 -13.12
C MET A 41 8.39 -3.34 -14.41
N VAL A 42 7.83 -2.42 -15.20
CA VAL A 42 8.35 -2.08 -16.54
C VAL A 42 8.46 -0.56 -16.69
N LYS A 43 9.58 -0.09 -17.24
CA LYS A 43 9.75 1.34 -17.54
C LYS A 43 8.74 1.79 -18.59
N ARG A 44 8.26 3.02 -18.47
CA ARG A 44 7.29 3.61 -19.39
C ARG A 44 7.94 4.71 -20.21
N ASP A 45 7.61 4.80 -21.49
CA ASP A 45 7.98 5.95 -22.32
C ASP A 45 7.08 7.17 -22.01
N LYS A 46 7.32 8.29 -22.69
CA LYS A 46 6.49 9.51 -22.53
C LYS A 46 5.02 9.31 -22.95
N ALA A 47 4.73 8.30 -23.78
CA ALA A 47 3.38 7.92 -24.19
C ALA A 47 2.75 6.87 -23.26
N ARG A 48 3.39 6.57 -22.11
CA ARG A 48 3.00 5.56 -21.12
C ARG A 48 3.00 4.11 -21.63
N LYS A 49 3.66 3.83 -22.77
CA LYS A 49 3.86 2.47 -23.27
C LYS A 49 5.08 1.83 -22.62
N ALA A 50 5.08 0.50 -22.53
CA ALA A 50 6.22 -0.26 -22.04
C ALA A 50 7.46 0.04 -22.90
N ALA A 51 8.54 0.48 -22.25
CA ALA A 51 9.80 0.77 -22.90
C ALA A 51 10.54 -0.53 -23.24
N LEU A 52 11.03 -0.61 -24.47
CA LEU A 52 11.86 -1.71 -24.95
C LEU A 52 13.32 -1.30 -24.97
N ASP A 53 14.23 -2.26 -24.75
CA ASP A 53 15.65 -2.09 -25.04
C ASP A 53 15.93 -2.23 -26.54
N LYS A 54 17.20 -2.22 -26.92
CA LYS A 54 17.61 -2.30 -28.33
C LYS A 54 17.33 -3.69 -28.91
N GLU A 55 17.25 -4.71 -28.07
CA GLU A 55 16.94 -6.09 -28.42
C GLU A 55 15.43 -6.38 -28.44
N GLY A 56 14.58 -5.36 -28.18
CA GLY A 56 13.13 -5.50 -28.16
C GLY A 56 12.56 -6.14 -26.89
N LYS A 57 13.36 -6.30 -25.83
CA LYS A 57 12.90 -6.81 -24.53
C LYS A 57 12.43 -5.67 -23.64
N LEU A 58 11.56 -6.00 -22.69
CA LEU A 58 11.04 -5.04 -21.71
C LEU A 58 12.18 -4.52 -20.82
N GLN A 59 12.26 -3.20 -20.67
CA GLN A 59 13.13 -2.60 -19.69
C GLN A 59 12.50 -2.72 -18.29
N ILE A 60 13.15 -3.46 -17.40
CA ILE A 60 12.67 -3.66 -16.03
C ILE A 60 12.74 -2.34 -15.24
N LEU A 61 11.67 -2.05 -14.49
CA LEU A 61 11.65 -1.00 -13.48
C LEU A 61 12.01 -1.64 -12.13
N ALA A 62 13.14 -1.21 -11.55
CA ALA A 62 13.60 -1.66 -10.24
C ALA A 62 13.45 -0.58 -9.15
N SER A 63 13.02 0.63 -9.52
CA SER A 63 12.76 1.73 -8.60
C SER A 63 11.33 1.70 -8.09
N HIS A 64 11.06 2.53 -7.07
CA HIS A 64 9.68 2.82 -6.66
C HIS A 64 8.90 3.50 -7.78
N THR A 65 7.58 3.51 -7.63
CA THR A 65 6.68 4.24 -8.51
C THR A 65 6.08 5.44 -7.78
N LEU A 66 5.46 6.33 -8.56
CA LEU A 66 4.65 7.44 -8.06
C LEU A 66 3.15 7.09 -8.03
N LYS A 67 2.80 5.80 -8.14
CA LYS A 67 1.41 5.40 -8.00
C LYS A 67 0.97 5.58 -6.55
N PRO A 68 -0.28 5.98 -6.31
CA PRO A 68 -0.81 6.02 -4.97
C PRO A 68 -0.76 4.62 -4.34
N VAL A 69 -0.49 4.58 -3.05
CA VAL A 69 -0.71 3.40 -2.20
C VAL A 69 -2.22 3.24 -1.96
N PRO A 70 -2.71 2.19 -1.26
CA PRO A 70 -4.14 1.98 -0.94
C PRO A 70 -4.77 3.05 -0.02
N MET A 71 -4.63 4.33 -0.38
CA MET A 71 -5.10 5.57 0.23
C MET A 71 -5.09 6.64 -0.87
N GLU A 72 -6.14 6.71 -1.69
CA GLU A 72 -6.09 7.49 -2.95
C GLU A 72 -6.12 9.02 -2.76
N VAL A 73 -6.67 9.52 -1.65
CA VAL A 73 -6.94 10.97 -1.44
C VAL A 73 -6.04 11.60 -0.37
N HIS A 74 -5.40 10.80 0.48
CA HIS A 74 -4.67 11.27 1.67
C HIS A 74 -3.26 10.69 1.76
N GLY A 75 -2.37 11.33 2.51
CA GLY A 75 -0.97 10.94 2.63
C GLY A 75 -0.69 9.99 3.81
N LEU A 76 0.52 9.45 3.87
CA LEU A 76 0.96 8.56 4.95
C LEU A 76 0.92 9.22 6.33
N ALA A 77 1.05 10.54 6.40
CA ALA A 77 1.02 11.30 7.65
C ALA A 77 -0.34 11.17 8.38
N ASN A 78 -1.44 10.97 7.65
CA ASN A 78 -2.79 10.78 8.22
C ASN A 78 -2.96 9.43 8.95
N VAL A 79 -2.10 8.44 8.66
CA VAL A 79 -2.21 7.08 9.21
C VAL A 79 -2.01 7.08 10.73
N ALA A 80 -1.11 7.92 11.24
CA ALA A 80 -0.84 8.01 12.68
C ALA A 80 -2.08 8.46 13.47
N ALA A 81 -2.75 9.53 13.02
CA ALA A 81 -4.00 10.00 13.62
C ALA A 81 -5.12 8.95 13.54
N THR A 82 -5.21 8.26 12.41
CA THR A 82 -6.20 7.18 12.19
C THR A 82 -6.03 6.05 13.20
N VAL A 83 -4.80 5.57 13.37
CA VAL A 83 -4.50 4.50 14.34
C VAL A 83 -4.78 4.96 15.77
N MET A 84 -4.44 6.20 16.13
CA MET A 84 -4.74 6.76 17.46
C MET A 84 -6.25 6.79 17.74
N ASN A 85 -7.06 7.25 16.78
CA ASN A 85 -8.51 7.26 16.95
C ASN A 85 -9.12 5.86 17.04
N ILE A 86 -8.63 4.88 16.26
CA ILE A 86 -9.06 3.48 16.36
C ILE A 86 -8.79 2.92 17.77
N HIS A 87 -7.72 3.34 18.42
CA HIS A 87 -7.40 2.96 19.79
C HIS A 87 -8.16 3.76 20.86
N GLY A 88 -9.02 4.71 20.46
CA GLY A 88 -9.79 5.54 21.38
C GLY A 88 -8.99 6.69 22.02
N TYR A 89 -7.84 7.05 21.47
CA TYR A 89 -7.06 8.20 21.93
C TYR A 89 -7.46 9.49 21.23
N VAL A 90 -7.22 10.61 21.93
CA VAL A 90 -7.28 11.95 21.35
C VAL A 90 -6.02 12.20 20.55
N VAL A 91 -6.18 12.59 19.29
CA VAL A 91 -5.07 12.90 18.38
C VAL A 91 -4.49 14.28 18.73
N PRO A 92 -3.15 14.45 18.77
CA PRO A 92 -2.52 15.76 18.93
C PRO A 92 -2.90 16.71 17.79
N SER A 93 -3.06 18.00 18.10
CA SER A 93 -3.44 19.02 17.11
C SER A 93 -2.40 19.24 16.00
N GLU A 94 -1.17 18.79 16.20
CA GLU A 94 -0.06 18.91 15.23
C GLU A 94 -0.06 17.81 14.17
N TYR A 95 -0.89 16.78 14.32
CA TYR A 95 -0.94 15.64 13.41
C TYR A 95 -1.89 15.95 12.25
N GLU A 96 -1.64 15.33 11.10
CA GLU A 96 -2.60 15.35 10.01
C GLU A 96 -3.94 14.71 10.45
N PRO A 97 -5.08 15.17 9.91
CA PRO A 97 -6.38 14.64 10.29
C PRO A 97 -6.52 13.13 10.08
N THR A 98 -7.32 12.50 10.92
CA THR A 98 -7.71 11.09 10.76
C THR A 98 -8.46 10.84 9.45
N LEU A 99 -8.37 9.62 8.94
CA LEU A 99 -9.04 9.18 7.70
C LEU A 99 -10.42 8.58 7.94
N ILE A 100 -10.83 8.46 9.21
CA ILE A 100 -12.10 7.86 9.60
C ILE A 100 -12.96 8.88 10.32
N GLU A 101 -14.26 8.72 10.16
CA GLU A 101 -15.27 9.44 10.94
C GLU A 101 -16.20 8.44 11.62
N VAL A 102 -16.79 8.85 12.73
CA VAL A 102 -17.86 8.10 13.37
C VAL A 102 -19.17 8.58 12.75
N VAL A 103 -19.86 7.68 12.05
CA VAL A 103 -21.21 7.91 11.52
C VAL A 103 -22.24 7.40 12.52
N GLU A 104 -23.33 8.15 12.69
CA GLU A 104 -24.49 7.75 13.51
C GLU A 104 -25.41 6.77 12.77
#